data_AF-A0A482WWI3-F1
#
_entry.id   AF-A0A482WWI3-F1
#
_cell.length_a   1.000
_cell.length_b   1.000
_cell.length_c   1.000
_cell.angle_alpha   90.00
_cell.angle_beta   90.00
_cell.angle_gamma   90.00
#
_symmetry.space_group_name_H-M   'P 1'
#
loop_
_entity.id
_entity.type
_entity.pdbx_description
1 polymer ?
#
loop_
_entity_poly.entity_id
_entity_poly.type
_entity_poly.pdbx_seq_one_letter_code
_entity_poly.pdbx_strand_id
1 'polypeptide(L)'
;MGTSPRVHYRCYNWWELIDCKYRGGGYSLQTDRPDLEARDSIILRPRGYPLFDWLHCTGLDLLTSSIQHPPLIRVKNEVGRMGGLGGRGGRKLVVVVCGLSLLLVLLYKLHACADQQWQAEHSPRMVATQNYVMDKNNKVYTYDRYMPLIFIGGVPRSGTTLMRAMLDAHPDVRCGQETRVIPRILQMRQHWMKSNKESLRLREAGVHTEVINSAIAAFCLEVIARHGEPAARLCNKDPLTLKSADYLSQLFPQAKFIFMVRDGRATVHSIISRKVTITGFDLSNYRQCMGKWNDAISVMYERCGAVGPSRCMLVYYEQLVLHPEHWMRRILNFLDVPWNESVLHHEEHINKPGGVLLSKVERSSDQVIKPVNMEALEKWVGHFPDDVVQDMAKIAPMLSRLGYDPHANPPKYGSPDAFVADNTQRIKMQSKLWEEKAMELLVDRPAASPDVTEESSRTPPA
;
A
#
# COMPACT_ATOMS: atom_id res chain seq x y z
N MET A 1 43.34 40.50 34.04
CA MET A 1 43.61 39.45 33.03
C MET A 1 42.41 38.53 32.98
N GLY A 2 41.85 38.29 31.79
CA GLY A 2 40.87 37.21 31.55
C GLY A 2 39.39 37.60 31.52
N THR A 3 38.98 38.58 30.72
CA THR A 3 37.57 38.78 30.33
C THR A 3 37.19 37.78 29.23
N SER A 4 36.24 36.89 29.54
CA SER A 4 35.66 35.92 28.61
C SER A 4 34.83 36.62 27.52
N PRO A 5 34.99 36.28 26.22
CA PRO A 5 34.17 36.86 25.16
C PRO A 5 32.77 36.23 25.15
N ARG A 6 31.73 37.08 25.20
CA ARG A 6 30.35 36.71 24.89
C ARG A 6 30.21 36.54 23.37
N VAL A 7 29.91 35.33 22.93
CA VAL A 7 29.54 35.06 21.53
C VAL A 7 28.03 35.29 21.39
N HIS A 8 27.67 36.34 20.65
CA HIS A 8 26.31 36.58 20.20
C HIS A 8 25.98 35.66 19.02
N TYR A 9 25.06 34.72 19.20
CA TYR A 9 24.41 34.03 18.09
C TYR A 9 23.24 34.90 17.58
N ARG A 10 23.36 35.43 16.36
CA ARG A 10 22.25 36.01 15.61
C ARG A 10 21.41 34.88 15.00
N CYS A 11 20.18 34.72 15.47
CA CYS A 11 19.14 33.98 14.77
C CYS A 11 18.72 34.77 13.52
N TYR A 12 18.85 34.17 12.34
CA TYR A 12 18.20 34.66 11.13
C TYR A 12 16.88 33.92 10.94
N ASN A 13 15.77 34.61 11.21
CA ASN A 13 14.43 34.23 10.77
C ASN A 13 14.31 34.54 9.27
N TRP A 14 13.90 33.56 8.47
CA TRP A 14 13.47 33.76 7.09
C TRP A 14 12.05 33.23 6.92
N TRP A 15 11.09 34.15 6.84
CA TRP A 15 9.76 33.96 6.28
C TRP A 15 9.39 35.23 5.50
N GLU A 16 8.74 35.02 4.35
CA GLU A 16 8.10 36.00 3.43
C GLU A 16 9.07 36.82 2.54
N LEU A 17 8.91 37.01 1.23
CA LEU A 17 7.80 36.93 0.27
C LEU A 17 8.37 36.53 -1.13
N ILE A 18 7.54 35.94 -2.00
CA ILE A 18 7.28 36.41 -3.39
C ILE A 18 6.16 35.53 -3.97
N ASP A 19 5.00 36.17 -4.12
CA ASP A 19 3.86 35.77 -4.92
C ASP A 19 4.11 36.24 -6.36
N CYS A 20 3.86 35.41 -7.36
CA CYS A 20 3.81 35.87 -8.76
C CYS A 20 2.93 34.96 -9.61
N LYS A 21 1.64 35.32 -9.68
CA LYS A 21 0.70 34.93 -10.73
C LYS A 21 1.19 35.44 -12.09
N TYR A 22 1.16 34.59 -13.11
CA TYR A 22 1.12 35.04 -14.51
C TYR A 22 -0.11 34.43 -15.21
N ARG A 23 -1.10 35.29 -15.46
CA ARG A 23 -2.16 35.12 -16.46
C ARG A 23 -1.75 35.88 -17.73
N GLY A 24 -2.13 35.33 -18.88
CA GLY A 24 -1.66 35.74 -20.20
C GLY A 24 -2.30 36.97 -20.83
N GLY A 25 -1.80 37.23 -22.05
CA GLY A 25 -2.14 38.27 -23.01
C GLY A 25 -0.87 38.53 -23.81
N GLY A 26 -0.73 38.30 -25.12
CA GLY A 26 -1.70 38.32 -26.20
C GLY A 26 -1.34 39.48 -27.12
N TYR A 27 -0.43 39.26 -28.08
CA TYR A 27 -0.28 40.11 -29.27
C TYR A 27 0.17 39.25 -30.46
N SER A 28 -0.68 39.22 -31.49
CA SER A 28 -0.36 38.75 -32.83
C SER A 28 0.11 39.92 -33.68
N LEU A 29 1.13 39.71 -34.51
CA LEU A 29 1.26 40.40 -35.79
C LEU A 29 1.84 39.39 -36.80
N GLN A 30 1.15 39.32 -37.92
CA GLN A 30 1.28 38.41 -39.04
C GLN A 30 1.83 39.23 -40.21
N THR A 31 2.83 38.72 -40.94
CA THR A 31 2.90 38.72 -42.42
C THR A 31 4.24 38.17 -42.95
N ASP A 32 4.08 37.27 -43.94
CA ASP A 32 4.82 37.11 -45.20
C ASP A 32 6.27 36.54 -45.27
N ARG A 33 6.38 35.43 -46.02
CA ARG A 33 7.56 34.87 -46.72
C ARG A 33 7.83 35.70 -48.02
N PRO A 34 8.93 35.55 -48.82
CA PRO A 34 9.83 34.38 -48.96
C PRO A 34 11.34 34.64 -49.27
N ASP A 35 12.08 33.53 -49.42
CA ASP A 35 13.23 33.26 -50.31
C ASP A 35 14.69 33.77 -50.07
N LEU A 36 15.57 32.75 -50.02
CA LEU A 36 16.83 32.51 -50.76
C LEU A 36 18.20 33.16 -50.40
N GLU A 37 19.19 32.26 -50.35
CA GLU A 37 20.66 32.40 -50.54
C GLU A 37 21.51 33.08 -49.44
N ALA A 38 22.78 32.75 -49.17
CA ALA A 38 23.69 31.60 -49.28
C ALA A 38 25.04 32.05 -48.66
N ARG A 39 25.81 31.12 -48.05
CA ARG A 39 27.27 31.21 -47.70
C ARG A 39 27.63 32.15 -46.52
N ASP A 40 28.48 31.83 -45.53
CA ASP A 40 29.70 31.02 -45.49
C ASP A 40 29.91 30.24 -44.16
N SER A 41 30.77 29.23 -44.28
CA SER A 41 31.24 28.19 -43.37
C SER A 41 32.07 28.62 -42.15
N ILE A 42 31.89 27.94 -41.00
CA ILE A 42 33.00 27.44 -40.15
C ILE A 42 32.67 26.03 -39.63
N ILE A 43 33.61 25.12 -39.87
CA ILE A 43 33.64 23.69 -39.56
C ILE A 43 34.19 23.48 -38.14
N LEU A 44 33.53 22.68 -37.29
CA LEU A 44 34.19 21.70 -36.40
C LEU A 44 33.21 20.55 -36.08
N ARG A 45 33.56 19.32 -36.48
CA ARG A 45 32.91 18.04 -36.10
C ARG A 45 33.57 17.46 -34.84
N PRO A 46 32.89 16.57 -34.09
CA PRO A 46 33.11 15.12 -34.25
C PRO A 46 31.79 14.32 -34.39
N ARG A 47 31.58 13.51 -35.45
CA ARG A 47 31.60 12.02 -35.47
C ARG A 47 31.01 11.39 -34.18
N GLY A 48 29.85 10.73 -34.09
CA GLY A 48 28.94 10.14 -35.09
C GLY A 48 29.06 8.61 -35.13
N TYR A 49 28.04 7.88 -34.64
CA TYR A 49 27.57 6.54 -35.06
C TYR A 49 26.15 6.28 -34.50
N PRO A 50 25.32 5.43 -35.13
CA PRO A 50 23.99 5.84 -35.59
C PRO A 50 22.80 5.18 -34.88
N LEU A 51 21.65 5.86 -34.94
CA LEU A 51 20.31 5.30 -34.80
C LEU A 51 19.94 4.49 -36.05
N PHE A 52 19.23 3.37 -35.88
CA PHE A 52 18.07 3.02 -36.73
C PHE A 52 17.10 2.07 -35.99
N ASP A 53 15.94 2.64 -35.68
CA ASP A 53 14.54 2.18 -35.68
C ASP A 53 14.10 0.71 -35.47
N TRP A 54 13.26 0.57 -34.44
CA TRP A 54 11.87 0.07 -34.42
C TRP A 54 11.39 -0.95 -35.47
N LEU A 55 10.98 -2.13 -34.97
CA LEU A 55 9.85 -2.88 -35.52
C LEU A 55 9.11 -3.66 -34.41
N HIS A 56 7.79 -3.56 -34.45
CA HIS A 56 6.79 -3.98 -33.46
C HIS A 56 6.39 -5.47 -33.60
N CYS A 57 5.89 -6.02 -32.48
CA CYS A 57 4.81 -7.03 -32.33
C CYS A 57 4.97 -8.45 -32.91
N THR A 58 4.87 -9.47 -32.04
CA THR A 58 3.64 -10.27 -31.81
C THR A 58 3.98 -11.57 -31.05
N GLY A 59 3.15 -11.93 -30.08
CA GLY A 59 3.09 -13.30 -29.57
C GLY A 59 2.02 -14.10 -30.32
N LEU A 60 2.14 -15.42 -30.33
CA LEU A 60 1.10 -16.37 -29.91
C LEU A 60 1.60 -17.82 -30.03
N ASP A 61 1.08 -18.63 -29.11
CA ASP A 61 1.03 -20.09 -29.13
C ASP A 61 0.52 -20.67 -30.46
N LEU A 62 0.88 -21.93 -30.77
CA LEU A 62 -0.11 -23.03 -30.92
C LEU A 62 0.53 -24.34 -31.43
N LEU A 63 0.24 -25.39 -30.65
CA LEU A 63 -0.17 -26.77 -31.01
C LEU A 63 0.07 -27.26 -32.45
N THR A 64 0.80 -28.38 -32.53
CA THR A 64 0.96 -29.23 -33.70
C THR A 64 -0.16 -30.26 -33.81
N SER A 65 -0.84 -30.29 -34.95
CA SER A 65 -1.36 -31.55 -35.52
C SER A 65 -1.44 -31.41 -37.04
N SER A 66 -0.86 -32.37 -37.77
CA SER A 66 -1.22 -32.61 -39.17
C SER A 66 -0.92 -34.07 -39.54
N ILE A 67 -1.90 -34.64 -40.25
CA ILE A 67 -2.05 -36.01 -40.69
C ILE A 67 -1.62 -36.11 -42.17
N GLN A 68 -0.81 -37.14 -42.44
CA GLN A 68 -0.70 -38.00 -43.65
C GLN A 68 -0.89 -37.42 -45.08
N HIS A 69 0.24 -37.33 -45.80
CA HIS A 69 0.65 -38.01 -47.06
C HIS A 69 -0.29 -38.27 -48.28
N PRO A 70 0.31 -38.41 -49.51
CA PRO A 70 -0.14 -37.86 -50.82
C PRO A 70 -0.69 -38.93 -51.80
N PRO A 71 -0.89 -38.63 -53.12
CA PRO A 71 0.10 -39.11 -54.12
C PRO A 71 0.25 -38.37 -55.51
N LEU A 72 1.43 -38.56 -56.13
CA LEU A 72 1.79 -38.84 -57.57
C LEU A 72 1.39 -37.83 -58.70
N ILE A 73 2.13 -37.51 -59.79
CA ILE A 73 3.38 -37.93 -60.47
C ILE A 73 3.78 -36.85 -61.53
N ARG A 74 5.09 -36.52 -61.63
CA ARG A 74 6.00 -36.29 -62.82
C ARG A 74 5.56 -35.35 -63.97
N VAL A 75 6.39 -34.44 -64.52
CA VAL A 75 7.54 -34.71 -65.41
C VAL A 75 8.40 -33.43 -65.68
N LYS A 76 9.74 -33.65 -65.69
CA LYS A 76 10.91 -32.96 -66.33
C LYS A 76 11.04 -31.43 -66.34
N ASN A 77 12.23 -30.96 -65.93
CA ASN A 77 13.07 -30.13 -66.78
C ASN A 77 14.55 -30.13 -66.37
N GLU A 78 15.36 -29.64 -67.30
CA GLU A 78 16.74 -29.98 -67.60
C GLU A 78 17.83 -29.42 -66.66
N VAL A 79 19.01 -29.98 -66.88
CA VAL A 79 20.29 -29.74 -66.22
C VAL A 79 20.77 -28.30 -66.43
N GLY A 80 20.72 -27.49 -65.36
CA GLY A 80 21.51 -26.28 -65.18
C GLY A 80 22.67 -26.55 -64.21
N ARG A 81 23.83 -26.90 -64.76
CA ARG A 81 25.07 -27.15 -64.02
C ARG A 81 25.64 -25.82 -63.52
N MET A 82 25.41 -25.45 -62.26
CA MET A 82 26.27 -24.50 -61.54
C MET A 82 27.15 -25.25 -60.55
N GLY A 83 28.46 -25.12 -60.77
CA GLY A 83 29.52 -25.88 -60.11
C GLY A 83 29.52 -25.72 -58.60
N GLY A 84 29.81 -26.83 -57.92
CA GLY A 84 30.03 -26.85 -56.50
C GLY A 84 31.26 -26.05 -56.11
N LEU A 85 31.12 -25.27 -55.04
CA LEU A 85 32.18 -24.99 -54.07
C LEU A 85 32.01 -25.92 -52.87
N GLY A 86 31.84 -27.21 -53.14
CA GLY A 86 31.85 -28.29 -52.15
C GLY A 86 33.29 -28.75 -51.84
N GLY A 87 34.19 -27.81 -51.53
CA GLY A 87 35.52 -28.15 -51.06
C GLY A 87 35.45 -28.68 -49.62
N ARG A 88 36.23 -29.72 -49.30
CA ARG A 88 36.45 -30.23 -47.91
C ARG A 88 36.77 -29.11 -46.89
N GLY A 89 37.15 -27.91 -47.33
CA GLY A 89 37.35 -26.71 -46.51
C GLY A 89 36.06 -25.94 -46.11
N GLY A 90 34.99 -25.97 -46.90
CA GLY A 90 33.76 -25.21 -46.61
C GLY A 90 32.96 -25.77 -45.43
N ARG A 91 32.91 -27.11 -45.29
CA ARG A 91 32.31 -27.76 -44.11
C ARG A 91 33.12 -27.52 -42.83
N LYS A 92 34.46 -27.44 -42.94
CA LYS A 92 35.32 -27.07 -41.80
C LYS A 92 35.10 -25.62 -41.39
N LEU A 93 34.93 -24.72 -42.35
CA LEU A 93 34.63 -23.30 -42.08
C LEU A 93 33.30 -23.12 -41.34
N VAL A 94 32.24 -23.84 -41.73
CA VAL A 94 30.94 -23.79 -41.04
C VAL A 94 31.05 -24.29 -39.60
N VAL A 95 31.76 -25.40 -39.36
CA VAL A 95 31.96 -25.92 -37.99
C VAL A 95 32.78 -24.96 -37.12
N VAL A 96 33.81 -24.33 -37.70
CA VAL A 96 34.63 -23.32 -37.00
C VAL A 96 33.80 -22.08 -36.67
N VAL A 97 33.00 -21.58 -37.61
CA VAL A 97 32.13 -20.42 -37.39
C VAL A 97 31.06 -20.72 -36.35
N CYS A 98 30.40 -21.88 -36.41
CA CYS A 98 29.44 -22.29 -35.38
C CYS A 98 30.09 -22.44 -34.00
N GLY A 99 31.30 -23.02 -33.93
CA GLY A 99 32.06 -23.15 -32.69
C GLY A 99 32.46 -21.80 -32.10
N LEU A 100 32.90 -20.86 -32.93
CA LEU A 100 33.24 -19.49 -32.51
C LEU A 100 32.00 -18.71 -32.03
N SER A 101 30.86 -18.88 -32.70
CA SER A 101 29.60 -18.26 -32.27
C SER A 101 29.12 -18.82 -30.93
N LEU A 102 29.23 -20.14 -30.71
CA LEU A 102 28.89 -20.78 -29.44
C LEU A 102 29.81 -20.30 -28.31
N LEU A 103 31.11 -20.18 -28.60
CA LEU A 103 32.10 -19.63 -27.66
C LEU A 103 31.77 -18.18 -27.29
N LEU A 104 31.41 -17.33 -28.27
CA LEU A 104 31.01 -15.95 -28.04
C LEU A 104 29.76 -15.84 -27.16
N VAL A 105 28.74 -16.68 -27.42
CA VAL A 105 27.53 -16.73 -26.58
C VAL A 105 27.87 -17.18 -25.16
N LEU A 106 28.74 -18.17 -25.01
CA LEU A 106 29.17 -18.67 -23.70
C LEU A 106 29.97 -17.62 -22.92
N LEU A 107 30.90 -16.92 -23.58
CA LEU A 107 31.65 -15.83 -23.00
C LEU A 107 30.76 -14.64 -22.62
N TYR A 108 29.78 -14.29 -23.46
CA TYR A 108 28.79 -13.27 -23.13
C TYR A 108 27.95 -13.66 -21.91
N LYS A 109 27.49 -14.91 -21.82
CA LYS A 109 26.73 -15.42 -20.67
C LYS A 109 27.57 -15.43 -19.40
N LEU A 110 28.84 -15.82 -19.47
CA LEU A 110 29.78 -15.78 -18.35
C LEU A 110 30.06 -14.34 -17.90
N HIS A 111 30.24 -13.41 -18.83
CA HIS A 111 30.46 -12.00 -18.51
C HIS A 111 29.22 -11.35 -17.90
N ALA A 112 28.02 -11.63 -18.44
CA ALA A 112 26.76 -11.16 -17.88
C ALA A 112 26.51 -11.72 -16.47
N CYS A 113 26.85 -12.99 -16.22
CA CYS A 113 26.75 -13.60 -14.89
C CYS A 113 27.75 -12.98 -13.91
N ALA A 114 29.00 -12.77 -14.35
CA ALA A 114 30.03 -12.12 -13.55
C ALA A 114 29.68 -10.67 -13.23
N ASP A 115 29.13 -9.90 -14.17
CA ASP A 115 28.67 -8.53 -13.96
C ASP A 115 27.47 -8.50 -13.01
N GLN A 116 26.53 -9.43 -13.14
CA GLN A 116 25.39 -9.55 -12.21
C GLN A 116 25.84 -9.92 -10.79
N GLN A 117 26.87 -10.76 -10.66
CA GLN A 117 27.45 -11.15 -9.37
C GLN A 117 28.31 -10.02 -8.77
N TRP A 118 29.04 -9.29 -9.60
CA TRP A 118 29.81 -8.10 -9.20
C TRP A 118 28.89 -6.96 -8.75
N GLN A 119 27.78 -6.73 -9.46
CA GLN A 119 26.72 -5.82 -9.05
C GLN A 119 26.06 -6.27 -7.75
N ALA A 120 25.87 -7.56 -7.51
CA ALA A 120 25.32 -8.07 -6.24
C ALA A 120 26.28 -7.91 -5.05
N GLU A 121 27.60 -7.98 -5.28
CA GLU A 121 28.63 -7.74 -4.27
C GLU A 121 28.86 -6.26 -3.98
N HIS A 122 28.77 -5.39 -4.99
CA HIS A 122 29.03 -3.95 -4.88
C HIS A 122 27.75 -3.10 -4.79
N SER A 123 26.57 -3.73 -4.83
CA SER A 123 25.32 -3.03 -4.54
C SER A 123 25.31 -2.61 -3.07
N PRO A 124 24.90 -1.37 -2.76
CA PRO A 124 24.71 -0.92 -1.40
C PRO A 124 23.78 -1.88 -0.65
N ARG A 125 24.31 -2.62 0.32
CA ARG A 125 23.50 -3.45 1.21
C ARG A 125 22.96 -2.58 2.33
N MET A 126 21.65 -2.62 2.54
CA MET A 126 21.06 -1.91 3.67
C MET A 126 21.42 -2.65 4.97
N VAL A 127 22.23 -2.01 5.83
CA VAL A 127 22.57 -2.51 7.16
C VAL A 127 21.66 -1.82 8.18
N ALA A 128 21.05 -2.59 9.09
CA ALA A 128 20.17 -2.04 10.12
C ALA A 128 21.00 -1.45 11.27
N THR A 129 20.78 -0.19 11.62
CA THR A 129 21.24 0.38 12.89
C THR A 129 20.35 -0.14 14.01
N GLN A 130 20.95 -0.76 15.04
CA GLN A 130 20.20 -1.17 16.23
C GLN A 130 19.85 0.06 17.06
N ASN A 131 18.55 0.36 17.14
CA ASN A 131 18.02 1.43 17.98
C ASN A 131 17.43 0.84 19.26
N TYR A 132 17.23 1.67 20.28
CA TYR A 132 16.63 1.25 21.54
C TYR A 132 15.70 2.30 22.14
N VAL A 133 14.73 1.82 22.91
CA VAL A 133 13.85 2.62 23.78
C VAL A 133 13.84 1.99 25.17
N MET A 134 13.66 2.80 26.20
CA MET A 134 13.56 2.34 27.58
C MET A 134 12.15 2.59 28.11
N ASP A 135 11.63 1.63 28.87
CA ASP A 135 10.39 1.85 29.62
C ASP A 135 10.65 2.58 30.95
N LYS A 136 9.57 2.86 31.69
CA LYS A 136 9.61 3.54 32.99
C LYS A 136 10.41 2.78 34.06
N ASN A 137 10.67 1.49 33.86
CA ASN A 137 11.42 0.63 34.75
C ASN A 137 12.88 0.43 34.27
N ASN A 138 13.36 1.24 33.33
CA ASN A 138 14.68 1.13 32.70
C ASN A 138 14.92 -0.20 31.96
N LYS A 139 13.86 -0.93 31.58
CA LYS A 139 14.01 -2.10 30.70
C LYS A 139 14.23 -1.62 29.27
N VAL A 140 15.28 -2.14 28.65
CA VAL A 140 15.70 -1.78 27.29
C VAL A 140 14.98 -2.67 26.28
N TYR A 141 14.39 -2.04 25.26
CA TYR A 141 13.82 -2.72 24.09
C TYR A 141 14.57 -2.27 22.86
N THR A 142 15.21 -3.22 22.17
CA THR A 142 15.89 -2.97 20.90
C THR A 142 14.92 -3.08 19.75
N TYR A 143 15.04 -2.21 18.77
CA TYR A 143 14.23 -2.24 17.56
C TYR A 143 15.10 -1.96 16.32
N ASP A 144 14.85 -2.73 15.28
CA ASP A 144 15.47 -2.59 13.98
C ASP A 144 14.48 -3.06 12.88
N ARG A 145 14.86 -2.95 11.62
CA ARG A 145 13.99 -3.31 10.50
C ARG A 145 13.72 -4.81 10.35
N TYR A 146 14.51 -5.66 10.99
CA TYR A 146 14.38 -7.11 10.97
C TYR A 146 13.51 -7.60 12.11
N MET A 147 13.11 -6.75 13.07
CA MET A 147 12.15 -7.14 14.09
C MET A 147 10.81 -7.57 13.47
N PRO A 148 10.08 -8.50 14.11
CA PRO A 148 8.89 -9.09 13.52
C PRO A 148 7.66 -8.18 13.75
N LEU A 149 7.59 -7.07 13.00
CA LEU A 149 6.50 -6.08 13.09
C LEU A 149 5.13 -6.66 12.68
N ILE A 150 4.06 -6.10 13.25
CA ILE A 150 2.68 -6.41 12.86
C ILE A 150 2.08 -5.18 12.17
N PHE A 151 1.53 -5.34 10.97
CA PHE A 151 0.75 -4.29 10.31
C PHE A 151 -0.71 -4.71 10.18
N ILE A 152 -1.61 -3.92 10.74
CA ILE A 152 -3.06 -4.14 10.66
C ILE A 152 -3.64 -3.11 9.72
N GLY A 153 -4.36 -3.57 8.70
CA GLY A 153 -4.97 -2.70 7.71
C GLY A 153 -6.28 -3.23 7.16
N GLY A 154 -6.79 -2.54 6.16
CA GLY A 154 -8.08 -2.81 5.52
C GLY A 154 -8.78 -1.51 5.15
N VAL A 155 -9.97 -1.60 4.56
CA VAL A 155 -10.78 -0.39 4.35
C VAL A 155 -11.18 0.17 5.73
N PRO A 156 -11.12 1.51 5.97
CA PRO A 156 -11.64 2.07 7.21
C PRO A 156 -13.06 1.60 7.46
N ARG A 157 -13.40 1.38 8.74
CA ARG A 157 -14.70 0.81 9.20
C ARG A 157 -14.86 -0.71 9.05
N SER A 158 -13.79 -1.44 8.69
CA SER A 158 -13.76 -2.91 8.69
C SER A 158 -13.33 -3.57 10.01
N GLY A 159 -13.42 -2.88 11.15
CA GLY A 159 -13.04 -3.44 12.45
C GLY A 159 -11.54 -3.40 12.80
N THR A 160 -10.73 -2.63 12.07
CA THR A 160 -9.28 -2.50 12.31
C THR A 160 -8.92 -1.99 13.71
N THR A 161 -9.70 -1.05 14.28
CA THR A 161 -9.47 -0.58 15.65
C THR A 161 -9.83 -1.64 16.71
N LEU A 162 -10.82 -2.51 16.46
CA LEU A 162 -11.12 -3.62 17.35
C LEU A 162 -9.97 -4.64 17.34
N MET A 163 -9.52 -5.05 16.15
CA MET A 163 -8.41 -6.00 15.98
C MET A 163 -7.15 -5.53 16.70
N ARG A 164 -6.74 -4.27 16.52
CA ARG A 164 -5.57 -3.73 17.21
C ARG A 164 -5.78 -3.62 18.72
N ALA A 165 -7.00 -3.37 19.18
CA ALA A 165 -7.29 -3.24 20.61
C ALA A 165 -7.24 -4.60 21.31
N MET A 166 -7.74 -5.66 20.66
CA MET A 166 -7.59 -7.04 21.14
C MET A 166 -6.11 -7.43 21.21
N LEU A 167 -5.27 -6.99 20.26
CA LEU A 167 -3.83 -7.21 20.33
C LEU A 167 -3.13 -6.34 21.39
N ASP A 168 -3.48 -5.06 21.52
CA ASP A 168 -2.95 -4.15 22.57
C ASP A 168 -3.26 -4.65 24.00
N ALA A 169 -4.28 -5.49 24.17
CA ALA A 169 -4.57 -6.11 25.46
C ALA A 169 -3.56 -7.23 25.82
N HIS A 170 -2.83 -7.76 24.84
CA HIS A 170 -1.78 -8.76 25.07
C HIS A 170 -0.55 -8.09 25.72
N PRO A 171 0.00 -8.62 26.83
CA PRO A 171 1.08 -7.95 27.58
C PRO A 171 2.37 -7.71 26.79
N ASP A 172 2.63 -8.54 25.77
CA ASP A 172 3.82 -8.43 24.92
C ASP A 172 3.64 -7.59 23.65
N VAL A 173 2.41 -7.16 23.31
CA VAL A 173 2.10 -6.51 22.02
C VAL A 173 1.65 -5.08 22.23
N ARG A 174 2.21 -4.15 21.45
CA ARG A 174 1.72 -2.76 21.39
C ARG A 174 1.53 -2.29 19.96
N CYS A 175 0.29 -2.00 19.60
CA CYS A 175 -0.17 -1.31 18.40
C CYS A 175 -0.29 0.21 18.63
N GLY A 176 -1.11 0.63 19.59
CA GLY A 176 -1.44 2.04 19.83
C GLY A 176 -2.41 2.66 18.80
N GLN A 177 -2.47 3.99 18.78
CA GLN A 177 -3.39 4.78 17.94
C GLN A 177 -2.96 4.84 16.46
N GLU A 178 -3.83 5.35 15.59
CA GLU A 178 -3.47 5.61 14.18
C GLU A 178 -2.38 6.69 14.07
N THR A 179 -1.28 6.38 13.38
CA THR A 179 -0.16 7.31 13.25
C THR A 179 -0.45 8.40 12.23
N ARG A 180 -1.29 8.12 11.22
CA ARG A 180 -1.68 8.98 10.10
C ARG A 180 -0.53 9.40 9.16
N VAL A 181 0.70 9.47 9.63
CA VAL A 181 1.88 9.89 8.87
C VAL A 181 2.47 8.76 8.03
N ILE A 182 2.41 7.52 8.51
CA ILE A 182 2.88 6.34 7.78
C ILE A 182 2.15 6.17 6.44
N PRO A 183 0.80 6.14 6.36
CA PRO A 183 0.14 6.04 5.07
C PRO A 183 0.41 7.23 4.14
N ARG A 184 0.71 8.42 4.67
CA ARG A 184 1.05 9.61 3.87
C ARG A 184 2.43 9.50 3.21
N ILE A 185 3.46 9.06 3.93
CA ILE A 185 4.79 8.86 3.35
C ILE A 185 4.77 7.73 2.30
N LEU A 186 4.01 6.65 2.56
CA LEU A 186 3.82 5.56 1.61
C LEU A 186 3.11 6.04 0.33
N GLN A 187 2.08 6.86 0.47
CA GLN A 187 1.40 7.49 -0.68
C GLN A 187 2.33 8.42 -1.46
N MET A 188 3.14 9.23 -0.77
CA MET A 188 4.11 10.12 -1.42
C MET A 188 5.14 9.32 -2.23
N ARG A 189 5.67 8.24 -1.66
CA ARG A 189 6.54 7.29 -2.38
C ARG A 189 5.84 6.71 -3.61
N GLN A 190 4.58 6.32 -3.49
CA GLN A 190 3.83 5.78 -4.63
C GLN A 190 3.70 6.82 -5.76
N HIS A 191 3.49 8.09 -5.44
CA HIS A 191 3.45 9.16 -6.45
C HIS A 191 4.78 9.36 -7.18
N TRP A 192 5.90 9.34 -6.46
CA TRP A 192 7.24 9.43 -7.07
C TRP A 192 7.48 8.30 -8.07
N MET A 193 7.10 7.07 -7.71
CA MET A 193 7.28 5.89 -8.57
C MET A 193 6.29 5.84 -9.75
N LYS A 194 5.12 6.46 -9.64
CA LYS A 194 4.13 6.50 -10.74
C LYS A 194 4.53 7.48 -11.85
N SER A 195 5.31 8.51 -11.53
CA SER A 195 5.76 9.52 -12.49
C SER A 195 7.12 9.14 -13.09
N ASN A 196 7.14 8.74 -14.36
CA ASN A 196 8.39 8.40 -15.06
C ASN A 196 9.40 9.55 -15.04
N LYS A 197 8.91 10.79 -15.22
CA LYS A 197 9.75 11.99 -15.20
C LYS A 197 10.39 12.19 -13.82
N GLU A 198 9.62 12.03 -12.75
CA GLU A 198 10.14 12.23 -11.40
C GLU A 198 11.07 11.09 -10.98
N SER A 199 10.71 9.85 -11.30
CA SER A 199 11.58 8.69 -11.07
C SER A 199 12.93 8.82 -11.79
N LEU A 200 12.95 9.39 -13.00
CA LEU A 200 14.20 9.68 -13.70
C LEU A 200 15.02 10.75 -12.97
N ARG A 201 14.40 11.86 -12.57
CA ARG A 201 15.08 12.95 -11.84
C ARG A 201 15.70 12.47 -10.53
N LEU A 202 14.98 11.64 -9.77
CA LEU A 202 15.49 11.04 -8.53
C LEU A 202 16.71 10.16 -8.80
N ARG A 203 16.66 9.35 -9.87
CA ARG A 203 17.78 8.49 -10.25
C ARG A 203 19.02 9.30 -10.67
N GLU A 204 18.85 10.33 -11.49
CA GLU A 204 19.96 11.21 -11.90
C GLU A 204 20.54 12.00 -10.71
N ALA A 205 19.74 12.24 -9.66
CA ALA A 205 20.19 12.87 -8.42
C ALA A 205 20.84 11.89 -7.42
N GLY A 206 21.05 10.62 -7.79
CA GLY A 206 21.60 9.58 -6.90
C GLY A 206 20.62 9.07 -5.83
N VAL A 207 19.35 9.47 -5.88
CA VAL A 207 18.30 9.03 -4.97
C VAL A 207 17.67 7.75 -5.51
N HIS A 208 18.45 6.67 -5.47
CA HIS A 208 18.03 5.34 -5.93
C HIS A 208 16.98 4.71 -5.00
N THR A 209 16.39 3.60 -5.44
CA THR A 209 15.32 2.90 -4.71
C THR A 209 15.76 2.49 -3.30
N GLU A 210 17.02 2.09 -3.15
CA GLU A 210 17.67 1.65 -1.92
C GLU A 210 17.77 2.78 -0.90
N VAL A 211 18.11 4.00 -1.36
CA VAL A 211 18.18 5.20 -0.53
C VAL A 211 16.78 5.55 -0.02
N ILE A 212 15.78 5.56 -0.91
CA ILE A 212 14.38 5.81 -0.55
C ILE A 212 13.87 4.75 0.42
N ASN A 213 14.14 3.48 0.17
CA ASN A 213 13.74 2.37 1.01
C ASN A 213 14.34 2.47 2.42
N SER A 214 15.63 2.80 2.51
CA SER A 214 16.29 3.00 3.81
C SER A 214 15.69 4.17 4.58
N ALA A 215 15.44 5.30 3.91
CA ALA A 215 14.86 6.49 4.52
C ALA A 215 13.42 6.25 5.02
N ILE A 216 12.59 5.60 4.20
CA ILE A 216 11.20 5.29 4.57
C ILE A 216 11.15 4.22 5.66
N ALA A 217 11.99 3.19 5.60
CA ALA A 217 12.06 2.18 6.66
C ALA A 217 12.46 2.81 8.00
N ALA A 218 13.47 3.69 8.02
CA ALA A 218 13.89 4.42 9.21
C ALA A 218 12.76 5.32 9.75
N PHE A 219 12.11 6.10 8.87
CA PHE A 219 10.99 6.96 9.25
C PHE A 219 9.84 6.15 9.87
N CYS A 220 9.39 5.09 9.19
CA CYS A 220 8.31 4.24 9.68
C CYS A 220 8.68 3.59 11.01
N LEU A 221 9.89 3.05 11.13
CA LEU A 221 10.35 2.38 12.33
C LEU A 221 10.44 3.32 13.53
N GLU A 222 10.96 4.54 13.34
CA GLU A 222 11.01 5.55 14.41
C GLU A 222 9.60 5.96 14.87
N VAL A 223 8.68 6.18 13.94
CA VAL A 223 7.28 6.46 14.28
C VAL A 223 6.72 5.29 15.09
N ILE A 224 6.78 4.06 14.56
CA ILE A 224 6.23 2.85 15.19
C ILE A 224 6.80 2.64 16.59
N ALA A 225 8.12 2.79 16.77
CA ALA A 225 8.77 2.56 18.06
C ALA A 225 8.44 3.64 19.10
N ARG A 226 8.39 4.93 18.69
CA ARG A 226 8.35 6.06 19.63
C ARG A 226 6.98 6.71 19.83
N HIS A 227 5.96 6.39 19.04
CA HIS A 227 4.64 7.00 19.21
C HIS A 227 3.84 6.46 20.41
N GLY A 228 4.34 5.45 21.12
CA GLY A 228 3.68 4.81 22.25
C GLY A 228 4.67 4.08 23.15
N GLU A 229 4.17 3.43 24.20
CA GLU A 229 4.99 2.66 25.13
C GLU A 229 5.75 1.52 24.40
N PRO A 230 6.97 1.17 24.85
CA PRO A 230 7.72 0.07 24.27
C PRO A 230 7.08 -1.29 24.61
N ALA A 231 7.24 -2.27 23.72
CA ALA A 231 6.77 -3.65 23.92
C ALA A 231 7.68 -4.62 23.16
N ALA A 232 7.62 -5.91 23.51
CA ALA A 232 8.40 -6.95 22.85
C ALA A 232 8.01 -7.12 21.37
N ARG A 233 6.72 -6.95 21.06
CA ARG A 233 6.16 -7.04 19.72
C ARG A 233 5.48 -5.72 19.35
N LEU A 234 6.07 -5.00 18.41
CA LEU A 234 5.50 -3.74 17.91
C LEU A 234 4.52 -3.99 16.76
N CYS A 235 3.47 -3.20 16.78
CA CYS A 235 2.38 -3.25 15.84
C CYS A 235 2.04 -1.84 15.34
N ASN A 236 1.53 -1.73 14.12
CA ASN A 236 0.98 -0.50 13.57
C ASN A 236 -0.39 -0.77 12.97
N LYS A 237 -1.37 0.08 13.29
CA LYS A 237 -2.69 0.09 12.66
C LYS A 237 -2.93 1.43 12.02
N ASP A 238 -2.80 1.47 10.70
CA ASP A 238 -3.22 2.57 9.85
C ASP A 238 -3.93 1.92 8.64
N PRO A 239 -5.26 2.05 8.47
CA PRO A 239 -6.03 1.20 7.55
C PRO A 239 -5.46 1.12 6.12
N LEU A 240 -5.01 2.27 5.60
CA LEU A 240 -4.53 2.41 4.22
C LEU A 240 -3.10 1.92 3.99
N THR A 241 -2.33 1.58 5.03
CA THR A 241 -0.98 1.00 4.87
C THR A 241 -0.99 -0.29 4.06
N LEU A 242 -2.10 -1.03 4.11
CA LEU A 242 -2.27 -2.26 3.36
C LEU A 242 -2.35 -2.09 1.84
N LYS A 243 -2.58 -0.87 1.34
CA LYS A 243 -2.39 -0.56 -0.10
C LYS A 243 -0.93 -0.66 -0.54
N SER A 244 0.00 -0.73 0.42
CA SER A 244 1.43 -0.85 0.22
C SER A 244 2.02 -2.05 0.99
N ALA A 245 1.21 -3.09 1.26
CA ALA A 245 1.66 -4.26 2.03
C ALA A 245 2.86 -4.97 1.39
N ASP A 246 2.86 -5.10 0.06
CA ASP A 246 3.98 -5.64 -0.73
C ASP A 246 5.26 -4.82 -0.54
N TYR A 247 5.14 -3.49 -0.59
CA TYR A 247 6.28 -2.60 -0.38
C TYR A 247 6.78 -2.65 1.07
N LEU A 248 5.88 -2.59 2.05
CA LEU A 248 6.22 -2.75 3.47
C LEU A 248 6.89 -4.10 3.75
N SER A 249 6.49 -5.16 3.04
CA SER A 249 7.09 -6.49 3.19
C SER A 249 8.55 -6.57 2.74
N GLN A 250 8.96 -5.68 1.82
CA GLN A 250 10.35 -5.49 1.38
C GLN A 250 11.14 -4.63 2.37
N LEU A 251 10.50 -3.60 2.95
CA LEU A 251 11.13 -2.75 3.96
C LEU A 251 11.41 -3.51 5.25
N PHE A 252 10.46 -4.35 5.67
CA PHE A 252 10.48 -5.10 6.92
C PHE A 252 10.32 -6.60 6.64
N PRO A 253 11.43 -7.35 6.43
CA PRO A 253 11.37 -8.73 5.94
C PRO A 253 10.69 -9.73 6.88
N GLN A 254 10.67 -9.47 8.18
CA GLN A 254 10.00 -10.31 9.18
C GLN A 254 8.58 -9.83 9.54
N ALA A 255 8.10 -8.75 8.90
CA ALA A 255 6.78 -8.23 9.20
C ALA A 255 5.67 -9.17 8.74
N LYS A 256 4.60 -9.26 9.54
CA LYS A 256 3.35 -9.95 9.23
C LYS A 256 2.20 -8.95 9.15
N PHE A 257 1.21 -9.26 8.32
CA PHE A 257 0.11 -8.38 7.95
C PHE A 257 -1.23 -9.03 8.31
N ILE A 258 -2.08 -8.29 9.01
CA ILE A 258 -3.47 -8.64 9.28
C ILE A 258 -4.36 -7.79 8.40
N PHE A 259 -5.02 -8.43 7.43
CA PHE A 259 -5.94 -7.79 6.52
C PHE A 259 -7.37 -7.94 7.02
N MET A 260 -7.91 -6.88 7.62
CA MET A 260 -9.30 -6.84 8.03
C MET A 260 -10.23 -6.73 6.82
N VAL A 261 -11.09 -7.72 6.69
CA VAL A 261 -12.14 -7.80 5.68
C VAL A 261 -13.49 -7.71 6.39
N ARG A 262 -14.41 -6.94 5.83
CA ARG A 262 -15.78 -6.80 6.32
C ARG A 262 -16.69 -6.65 5.11
N ASP A 263 -17.97 -7.02 5.24
CA ASP A 263 -18.98 -6.75 4.24
C ASP A 263 -18.91 -5.28 3.80
N GLY A 264 -18.80 -5.06 2.49
CA GLY A 264 -18.67 -3.74 1.91
C GLY A 264 -19.88 -2.85 2.22
N ARG A 265 -21.06 -3.44 2.32
CA ARG A 265 -22.30 -2.73 2.64
C ARG A 265 -22.29 -2.22 4.07
N ALA A 266 -21.86 -3.05 5.02
CA ALA A 266 -21.66 -2.66 6.42
C ALA A 266 -20.59 -1.57 6.57
N THR A 267 -19.50 -1.69 5.80
CA THR A 267 -18.39 -0.74 5.79
C THR A 267 -18.84 0.63 5.26
N VAL A 268 -19.48 0.68 4.09
CA VAL A 268 -19.97 1.90 3.46
C VAL A 268 -21.07 2.55 4.28
N HIS A 269 -22.04 1.79 4.77
CA HIS A 269 -23.06 2.34 5.65
C HIS A 269 -22.44 2.96 6.91
N SER A 270 -21.43 2.31 7.53
CA SER A 270 -20.73 2.89 8.68
C SER A 270 -19.95 4.16 8.32
N ILE A 271 -19.43 4.29 7.09
CA ILE A 271 -18.74 5.50 6.63
C ILE A 271 -19.74 6.66 6.52
N ILE A 272 -20.87 6.41 5.86
CA ILE A 272 -21.91 7.41 5.58
C ILE A 272 -22.64 7.83 6.86
N SER A 273 -23.20 6.90 7.62
CA SER A 273 -24.01 7.20 8.82
C SER A 273 -23.21 7.93 9.90
N ARG A 274 -21.91 7.62 10.01
CA ARG A 274 -21.00 8.31 10.93
C ARG A 274 -20.28 9.49 10.31
N LYS A 275 -20.51 9.87 9.05
CA LYS A 275 -19.80 10.98 8.40
C LYS A 275 -18.27 10.88 8.58
N VAL A 276 -17.70 9.70 8.29
CA VAL A 276 -16.24 9.48 8.38
C VAL A 276 -15.62 9.89 7.05
N THR A 277 -14.88 11.00 7.05
CA THR A 277 -14.30 11.55 5.83
C THR A 277 -13.11 10.70 5.37
N ILE A 278 -13.21 10.21 4.14
CA ILE A 278 -12.15 9.45 3.45
C ILE A 278 -11.95 10.12 2.10
N THR A 279 -10.71 10.46 1.75
CA THR A 279 -10.40 11.15 0.50
C THR A 279 -10.97 10.41 -0.71
N GLY A 280 -11.81 11.10 -1.49
CA GLY A 280 -12.44 10.56 -2.70
C GLY A 280 -13.75 9.80 -2.49
N PHE A 281 -14.28 9.72 -1.25
CA PHE A 281 -15.62 9.19 -0.96
C PHE A 281 -16.62 10.35 -0.85
N ASP A 282 -17.68 10.31 -1.66
CA ASP A 282 -18.86 11.16 -1.54
C ASP A 282 -19.87 10.51 -0.58
N LEU A 283 -19.94 11.06 0.63
CA LEU A 283 -20.75 10.53 1.73
C LEU A 283 -22.26 10.66 1.48
N SER A 284 -22.69 11.39 0.46
CA SER A 284 -24.10 11.47 0.05
C SER A 284 -24.51 10.36 -0.92
N ASN A 285 -23.55 9.60 -1.46
CA ASN A 285 -23.77 8.68 -2.56
C ASN A 285 -23.28 7.26 -2.24
N TYR A 286 -24.22 6.38 -1.85
CA TYR A 286 -23.95 4.97 -1.56
C TYR A 286 -23.32 4.22 -2.73
N ARG A 287 -23.78 4.47 -3.97
CA ARG A 287 -23.24 3.83 -5.19
C ARG A 287 -21.77 4.16 -5.38
N GLN A 288 -21.42 5.44 -5.26
CA GLN A 288 -20.03 5.89 -5.40
C GLN A 288 -19.16 5.35 -4.26
N CYS A 289 -19.65 5.41 -3.02
CA CYS A 289 -18.94 4.84 -1.86
C CYS A 289 -18.70 3.33 -2.01
N MET A 290 -19.66 2.56 -2.53
CA MET A 290 -19.48 1.12 -2.80
C MET A 290 -18.44 0.88 -3.90
N GLY A 291 -18.45 1.66 -4.98
CA GLY A 291 -17.41 1.57 -6.01
C GLY A 291 -16.01 1.87 -5.44
N LYS A 292 -15.88 2.91 -4.62
CA LYS A 292 -14.61 3.26 -3.96
C LYS A 292 -14.16 2.22 -2.93
N TRP A 293 -15.10 1.62 -2.21
CA TRP A 293 -14.81 0.47 -1.35
C TRP A 293 -14.26 -0.69 -2.18
N ASN A 294 -14.91 -1.03 -3.30
CA ASN A 294 -14.51 -2.11 -4.19
C ASN A 294 -13.11 -1.88 -4.74
N ASP A 295 -12.80 -0.68 -5.22
CA ASP A 295 -11.47 -0.31 -5.70
C ASP A 295 -10.40 -0.46 -4.61
N ALA A 296 -10.69 0.06 -3.41
CA ALA A 296 -9.74 0.03 -2.31
C ALA A 296 -9.47 -1.39 -1.81
N ILE A 297 -10.51 -2.20 -1.62
CA ILE A 297 -10.39 -3.58 -1.14
C ILE A 297 -9.74 -4.47 -2.20
N SER A 298 -9.99 -4.24 -3.50
CA SER A 298 -9.34 -4.97 -4.60
C SER A 298 -7.82 -4.80 -4.55
N VAL A 299 -7.35 -3.55 -4.45
CA VAL A 299 -5.91 -3.27 -4.34
C VAL A 299 -5.32 -3.92 -3.09
N MET A 300 -5.95 -3.79 -1.93
CA MET A 300 -5.45 -4.39 -0.68
C MET A 300 -5.41 -5.92 -0.75
N TYR A 301 -6.41 -6.53 -1.37
CA TYR A 301 -6.49 -7.97 -1.58
C TYR A 301 -5.35 -8.46 -2.48
N GLU A 302 -5.07 -7.77 -3.59
CA GLU A 302 -3.94 -8.09 -4.46
C GLU A 302 -2.60 -7.93 -3.74
N ARG A 303 -2.41 -6.86 -2.96
CA ARG A 303 -1.16 -6.65 -2.20
C ARG A 303 -0.97 -7.71 -1.12
N CYS A 304 -2.03 -8.09 -0.40
CA CYS A 304 -1.97 -9.18 0.55
C CYS A 304 -1.62 -10.51 -0.12
N GLY A 305 -2.24 -10.80 -1.27
CA GLY A 305 -1.92 -11.97 -2.09
C GLY A 305 -0.46 -11.99 -2.56
N ALA A 306 0.08 -10.84 -2.97
CA ALA A 306 1.48 -10.70 -3.40
C ALA A 306 2.48 -10.92 -2.25
N VAL A 307 2.13 -10.56 -1.01
CA VAL A 307 2.94 -10.84 0.18
C VAL A 307 2.95 -12.33 0.53
N GLY A 308 1.83 -13.02 0.26
CA GLY A 308 1.68 -14.46 0.45
C GLY A 308 1.14 -14.86 1.84
N PRO A 309 0.56 -16.07 1.95
CA PRO A 309 -0.23 -16.50 3.12
C PRO A 309 0.59 -16.71 4.39
N SER A 310 1.92 -16.90 4.28
CA SER A 310 2.81 -17.00 5.44
C SER A 310 3.05 -15.66 6.14
N ARG A 311 2.76 -14.55 5.45
CA ARG A 311 3.03 -13.19 5.93
C ARG A 311 1.82 -12.26 5.87
N CYS A 312 0.76 -12.58 5.13
CA CYS A 312 -0.49 -11.82 5.14
C CYS A 312 -1.69 -12.73 5.38
N MET A 313 -2.47 -12.44 6.44
CA MET A 313 -3.66 -13.20 6.83
C MET A 313 -4.92 -12.35 6.69
N LEU A 314 -5.93 -12.88 6.00
CA LEU A 314 -7.27 -12.30 5.95
C LEU A 314 -8.00 -12.61 7.26
N VAL A 315 -8.59 -11.59 7.86
CA VAL A 315 -9.41 -11.70 9.07
C VAL A 315 -10.77 -11.07 8.78
N TYR A 316 -11.79 -11.91 8.77
CA TYR A 316 -13.18 -11.50 8.56
C TYR A 316 -13.74 -10.92 9.86
N TYR A 317 -14.15 -9.65 9.83
CA TYR A 317 -14.68 -8.93 10.98
C TYR A 317 -15.86 -9.67 11.63
N GLU A 318 -16.78 -10.16 10.81
CA GLU A 318 -17.98 -10.86 11.26
C GLU A 318 -17.58 -12.15 11.98
N GLN A 319 -16.61 -12.89 11.45
CA GLN A 319 -16.13 -14.11 12.06
C GLN A 319 -15.31 -13.85 13.34
N LEU A 320 -14.52 -12.76 13.38
CA LEU A 320 -13.83 -12.31 14.58
C LEU A 320 -14.83 -11.90 15.68
N VAL A 321 -15.93 -11.26 15.32
CA VAL A 321 -16.97 -10.87 16.28
C VAL A 321 -17.77 -12.07 16.77
N LEU A 322 -18.15 -12.98 15.87
CA LEU A 322 -18.95 -14.15 16.21
C LEU A 322 -18.14 -15.20 17.00
N HIS A 323 -16.87 -15.39 16.65
CA HIS A 323 -15.98 -16.43 17.19
C HIS A 323 -14.60 -15.88 17.63
N PRO A 324 -14.56 -14.90 18.54
CA PRO A 324 -13.34 -14.17 18.90
C PRO A 324 -12.23 -15.06 19.46
N GLU A 325 -12.53 -16.04 20.32
CA GLU A 325 -11.49 -16.95 20.86
C GLU A 325 -10.84 -17.76 19.75
N HIS A 326 -11.65 -18.40 18.91
CA HIS A 326 -11.17 -19.19 17.77
C HIS A 326 -10.26 -18.36 16.85
N TRP A 327 -10.69 -17.15 16.48
CA TRP A 327 -9.91 -16.29 15.59
C TRP A 327 -8.67 -15.71 16.26
N MET A 328 -8.74 -15.30 17.54
CA MET A 328 -7.56 -14.80 18.24
C MET A 328 -6.51 -15.88 18.42
N ARG A 329 -6.88 -17.14 18.70
CA ARG A 329 -5.93 -18.26 18.73
C ARG A 329 -5.23 -18.43 17.38
N ARG A 330 -5.98 -18.38 16.28
CA ARG A 330 -5.42 -18.47 14.91
C ARG A 330 -4.51 -17.29 14.58
N ILE A 331 -4.91 -16.08 14.96
CA ILE A 331 -4.15 -14.84 14.70
C ILE A 331 -2.85 -14.83 15.50
N LEU A 332 -2.89 -15.12 16.81
CA LEU A 332 -1.68 -15.16 17.64
C LEU A 332 -0.72 -16.26 17.18
N ASN A 333 -1.23 -17.44 16.83
CA ASN A 333 -0.40 -18.49 16.21
C ASN A 333 0.20 -18.04 14.88
N PHE A 334 -0.58 -17.42 14.00
CA PHE A 334 -0.06 -16.84 12.75
C PHE A 334 1.01 -15.78 13.01
N LEU A 335 0.91 -15.00 14.08
CA LEU A 335 1.86 -13.95 14.43
C LEU A 335 3.10 -14.47 15.16
N ASP A 336 3.15 -15.74 15.57
CA ASP A 336 4.15 -16.29 16.51
C ASP A 336 4.15 -15.52 17.85
N VAL A 337 2.97 -15.31 18.42
CA VAL A 337 2.76 -14.73 19.75
C VAL A 337 2.05 -15.76 20.62
N PRO A 338 2.50 -16.01 21.87
CA PRO A 338 1.81 -16.94 22.77
C PRO A 338 0.34 -16.56 23.02
N TRP A 339 -0.49 -17.55 23.37
CA TRP A 339 -1.87 -17.25 23.79
C TRP A 339 -1.86 -16.47 25.12
N ASN A 340 -2.70 -15.45 25.20
CA ASN A 340 -3.06 -14.80 26.45
C ASN A 340 -4.55 -14.47 26.44
N GLU A 341 -5.25 -14.76 27.53
CA GLU A 341 -6.70 -14.57 27.66
C GLU A 341 -7.11 -13.10 27.56
N SER A 342 -6.23 -12.16 27.90
CA SER A 342 -6.51 -10.72 27.90
C SER A 342 -6.99 -10.18 26.55
N VAL A 343 -6.65 -10.86 25.44
CA VAL A 343 -7.10 -10.48 24.10
C VAL A 343 -8.61 -10.57 23.90
N LEU A 344 -9.32 -11.31 24.76
CA LEU A 344 -10.79 -11.40 24.77
C LEU A 344 -11.45 -10.35 25.66
N HIS A 345 -10.66 -9.67 26.48
CA HIS A 345 -11.09 -8.74 27.53
C HIS A 345 -10.53 -7.33 27.34
N HIS A 346 -10.30 -6.91 26.10
CA HIS A 346 -9.67 -5.63 25.76
C HIS A 346 -10.33 -4.41 26.44
N GLU A 347 -11.64 -4.45 26.67
CA GLU A 347 -12.43 -3.43 27.36
C GLU A 347 -11.98 -3.21 28.82
N GLU A 348 -11.41 -4.23 29.45
CA GLU A 348 -10.86 -4.15 30.80
C GLU A 348 -9.47 -3.51 30.82
N HIS A 349 -8.82 -3.36 29.67
CA HIS A 349 -7.46 -2.83 29.52
C HIS A 349 -7.40 -1.41 28.93
N ILE A 350 -8.56 -0.76 28.73
CA ILE A 350 -8.65 0.58 28.15
C ILE A 350 -7.94 1.61 29.04
N ASN A 351 -7.00 2.36 28.44
CA ASN A 351 -6.18 3.39 29.08
C ASN A 351 -5.43 2.95 30.35
N LYS A 352 -5.21 1.65 30.53
CA LYS A 352 -4.34 1.10 31.59
C LYS A 352 -2.88 1.02 31.12
N PRO A 353 -1.89 1.08 32.03
CA PRO A 353 -0.49 0.84 31.70
C PRO A 353 -0.31 -0.51 30.99
N GLY A 354 0.38 -0.53 29.85
CA GLY A 354 0.58 -1.74 29.05
C GLY A 354 -0.70 -2.31 28.41
N GLY A 355 -1.78 -1.52 28.35
CA GLY A 355 -3.05 -1.91 27.74
C GLY A 355 -3.42 -1.07 26.51
N VAL A 356 -4.72 -0.88 26.31
CA VAL A 356 -5.29 -0.31 25.09
C VAL A 356 -5.40 1.21 25.18
N LEU A 357 -4.46 1.93 24.55
CA LEU A 357 -4.53 3.39 24.44
C LEU A 357 -5.50 3.81 23.32
N LEU A 358 -6.52 4.60 23.66
CA LEU A 358 -7.47 5.16 22.69
C LEU A 358 -7.25 6.65 22.45
N SER A 359 -7.40 7.10 21.21
CA SER A 359 -7.46 8.53 20.89
C SER A 359 -8.89 9.05 21.03
N LYS A 360 -9.07 10.17 21.73
CA LYS A 360 -10.38 10.82 21.90
C LYS A 360 -10.97 11.34 20.58
N VAL A 361 -10.14 11.53 19.56
CA VAL A 361 -10.56 12.04 18.25
C VAL A 361 -10.74 10.95 17.18
N GLU A 362 -10.36 9.70 17.49
CA GLU A 362 -10.62 8.57 16.59
C GLU A 362 -12.11 8.20 16.57
N ARG A 363 -12.66 7.97 15.37
CA ARG A 363 -14.10 7.73 15.15
C ARG A 363 -14.60 6.35 15.60
N SER A 364 -13.69 5.48 16.02
CA SER A 364 -13.96 4.12 16.48
C SER A 364 -13.92 3.97 18.02
N SER A 365 -13.48 5.01 18.74
CA SER A 365 -13.14 4.90 20.15
C SER A 365 -14.37 4.62 21.03
N ASP A 366 -15.52 5.20 20.71
CA ASP A 366 -16.78 4.97 21.42
C ASP A 366 -17.35 3.56 21.24
N GLN A 367 -16.95 2.82 20.19
CA GLN A 367 -17.33 1.41 20.05
C GLN A 367 -16.34 0.46 20.73
N VAL A 368 -15.04 0.77 20.68
CA VAL A 368 -13.97 -0.14 21.15
C VAL A 368 -13.86 -0.19 22.67
N ILE A 369 -14.47 0.75 23.39
CA ILE A 369 -14.61 0.61 24.85
C ILE A 369 -15.56 -0.50 25.27
N LYS A 370 -16.43 -0.98 24.38
CA LYS A 370 -17.40 -2.04 24.67
C LYS A 370 -16.73 -3.40 24.43
N PRO A 371 -17.10 -4.46 25.19
CA PRO A 371 -16.66 -5.81 24.87
C PRO A 371 -17.12 -6.23 23.46
N VAL A 372 -16.48 -7.25 22.90
CA VAL A 372 -16.85 -7.81 21.59
C VAL A 372 -18.35 -8.16 21.57
N ASN A 373 -19.08 -7.62 20.59
CA ASN A 373 -20.54 -7.69 20.53
C ASN A 373 -21.06 -7.62 19.09
N MET A 374 -22.32 -8.00 18.90
CA MET A 374 -22.95 -8.15 17.59
C MET A 374 -23.74 -6.93 17.10
N GLU A 375 -23.80 -5.82 17.86
CA GLU A 375 -24.68 -4.69 17.51
C GLU A 375 -24.42 -4.13 16.10
N ALA A 376 -23.21 -4.28 15.57
CA ALA A 376 -22.81 -3.67 14.31
C ALA A 376 -22.88 -4.59 13.08
N LEU A 377 -23.20 -5.90 13.23
CA LEU A 377 -23.18 -6.84 12.10
C LEU A 377 -24.15 -6.44 10.99
N GLU A 378 -25.41 -6.16 11.35
CA GLU A 378 -26.51 -6.02 10.39
C GLU A 378 -27.12 -4.60 10.35
N LYS A 379 -26.51 -3.61 11.02
CA LYS A 379 -26.99 -2.22 11.08
C LYS A 379 -27.17 -1.54 9.71
N TRP A 380 -26.63 -2.10 8.64
CA TRP A 380 -26.69 -1.54 7.29
C TRP A 380 -27.94 -1.96 6.52
N VAL A 381 -28.63 -3.03 6.96
CA VAL A 381 -29.79 -3.59 6.27
C VAL A 381 -30.91 -2.57 6.23
N GLY A 382 -31.50 -2.36 5.05
CA GLY A 382 -32.59 -1.40 4.83
C GLY A 382 -32.14 0.06 4.64
N HIS A 383 -30.85 0.36 4.60
CA HIS A 383 -30.34 1.74 4.41
C HIS A 383 -29.81 2.05 3.01
N PHE A 384 -29.69 1.04 2.15
CA PHE A 384 -29.24 1.22 0.77
C PHE A 384 -30.44 1.55 -0.13
N PRO A 385 -30.31 2.50 -1.07
CA PRO A 385 -31.32 2.72 -2.11
C PRO A 385 -31.52 1.47 -2.99
N ASP A 386 -32.75 1.23 -3.44
CA ASP A 386 -33.11 0.03 -4.19
C ASP A 386 -32.31 -0.15 -5.48
N ASP A 387 -31.99 0.95 -6.19
CA ASP A 387 -31.18 0.91 -7.42
C ASP A 387 -29.75 0.41 -7.13
N VAL A 388 -29.20 0.75 -5.96
CA VAL A 388 -27.87 0.31 -5.52
C VAL A 388 -27.92 -1.16 -5.10
N VAL A 389 -28.98 -1.59 -4.44
CA VAL A 389 -29.19 -3.00 -4.09
C VAL A 389 -29.30 -3.87 -5.35
N GLN A 390 -30.07 -3.42 -6.34
CA GLN A 390 -30.23 -4.12 -7.62
C GLN A 390 -28.89 -4.27 -8.36
N ASP A 391 -28.07 -3.23 -8.36
CA ASP A 391 -26.78 -3.21 -9.05
C ASP A 391 -25.59 -3.70 -8.19
N MET A 392 -25.83 -4.20 -6.97
CA MET A 392 -24.79 -4.45 -5.96
C MET A 392 -23.64 -5.33 -6.49
N ALA A 393 -23.96 -6.42 -7.18
CA ALA A 393 -22.98 -7.34 -7.76
C ALA A 393 -22.10 -6.68 -8.84
N LYS A 394 -22.66 -5.72 -9.58
CA LYS A 394 -21.96 -4.95 -10.62
C LYS A 394 -21.08 -3.86 -10.01
N ILE A 395 -21.57 -3.16 -8.98
CA ILE A 395 -20.84 -2.08 -8.32
C ILE A 395 -19.67 -2.64 -7.50
N ALA A 396 -19.88 -3.78 -6.83
CA ALA A 396 -18.98 -4.30 -5.83
C ALA A 396 -18.72 -5.82 -6.01
N PRO A 397 -18.11 -6.26 -7.12
CA PRO A 397 -17.82 -7.66 -7.39
C PRO A 397 -16.89 -8.31 -6.34
N MET A 398 -16.12 -7.52 -5.58
CA MET A 398 -15.32 -8.02 -4.47
C MET A 398 -16.15 -8.62 -3.34
N LEU A 399 -17.44 -8.29 -3.21
CA LEU A 399 -18.32 -8.97 -2.25
C LEU A 399 -18.30 -10.48 -2.49
N SER A 400 -18.63 -10.91 -3.71
CA SER A 400 -18.65 -12.33 -4.09
C SER A 400 -17.26 -12.96 -3.95
N ARG A 401 -16.20 -12.26 -4.39
CA ARG A 401 -14.81 -12.77 -4.30
C ARG A 401 -14.37 -13.02 -2.85
N LEU A 402 -14.90 -12.23 -1.91
CA LEU A 402 -14.59 -12.35 -0.49
C LEU A 402 -15.57 -13.28 0.25
N GLY A 403 -16.56 -13.85 -0.44
CA GLY A 403 -17.54 -14.78 0.14
C GLY A 403 -18.81 -14.12 0.69
N TYR A 404 -19.07 -12.85 0.38
CA TYR A 404 -20.33 -12.18 0.69
C TYR A 404 -21.27 -12.28 -0.51
N ASP A 405 -22.45 -12.86 -0.31
CA ASP A 405 -23.50 -12.85 -1.34
C ASP A 405 -23.98 -11.40 -1.57
N PRO A 406 -23.79 -10.83 -2.79
CA PRO A 406 -24.19 -9.47 -3.09
C PRO A 406 -25.71 -9.30 -3.19
N HIS A 407 -26.48 -10.40 -3.33
CA HIS A 407 -27.94 -10.37 -3.44
C HIS A 407 -28.65 -10.62 -2.10
N ALA A 408 -27.97 -11.20 -1.11
CA ALA A 408 -28.52 -11.40 0.23
C ALA A 408 -28.54 -10.09 1.05
N ASN A 409 -29.65 -9.80 1.74
CA ASN A 409 -29.82 -8.60 2.57
C ASN A 409 -30.48 -8.93 3.93
N PRO A 410 -29.70 -9.23 4.99
CA PRO A 410 -28.25 -9.45 5.02
C PRO A 410 -27.86 -10.89 4.59
N PRO A 411 -26.58 -11.15 4.27
CA PRO A 411 -26.03 -12.49 4.28
C PRO A 411 -26.10 -13.12 5.68
N LYS A 412 -26.20 -14.45 5.73
CA LYS A 412 -26.04 -15.20 6.98
C LYS A 412 -24.56 -15.25 7.35
N TYR A 413 -24.13 -14.39 8.26
CA TYR A 413 -22.74 -14.35 8.72
C TYR A 413 -22.34 -15.54 9.63
N GLY A 414 -23.31 -16.14 10.32
CA GLY A 414 -23.08 -17.26 11.25
C GLY A 414 -23.85 -17.09 12.55
N SER A 415 -23.63 -17.99 13.50
CA SER A 415 -24.18 -17.92 14.86
C SER A 415 -23.05 -17.61 15.85
N PRO A 416 -23.27 -16.75 16.84
CA PRO A 416 -22.22 -16.34 17.77
C PRO A 416 -21.87 -17.43 18.79
N ASP A 417 -20.66 -17.36 19.32
CA ASP A 417 -20.32 -18.01 20.58
C ASP A 417 -21.17 -17.44 21.73
N ALA A 418 -21.49 -18.26 22.73
CA ALA A 418 -22.41 -17.91 23.82
C ALA A 418 -22.00 -16.61 24.55
N PHE A 419 -20.71 -16.45 24.84
CA PHE A 419 -20.24 -15.27 25.57
C PHE A 419 -20.36 -13.96 24.77
N VAL A 420 -20.34 -14.02 23.44
CA VAL A 420 -20.58 -12.85 22.57
C VAL A 420 -22.06 -12.46 22.61
N ALA A 421 -22.96 -13.44 22.62
CA ALA A 421 -24.38 -13.22 22.85
C ALA A 421 -24.62 -12.58 24.22
N ASP A 422 -23.98 -13.09 25.28
CA ASP A 422 -24.08 -12.53 26.63
C ASP A 422 -23.51 -11.11 26.72
N ASN A 423 -22.35 -10.85 26.10
CA ASN A 423 -21.78 -9.50 25.97
C ASN A 423 -22.78 -8.53 25.33
N THR A 424 -23.40 -8.96 24.23
CA THR A 424 -24.37 -8.15 23.49
C THR A 424 -25.61 -7.87 24.34
N GLN A 425 -26.11 -8.86 25.08
CA GLN A 425 -27.23 -8.69 26.00
C GLN A 425 -26.89 -7.74 27.15
N ARG A 426 -25.72 -7.89 27.77
CA ARG A 426 -25.24 -6.99 28.84
C ARG A 426 -25.13 -5.55 28.38
N ILE A 427 -24.57 -5.31 27.19
CA ILE A 427 -24.49 -3.96 26.60
C ILE A 427 -25.89 -3.36 26.43
N LYS A 428 -26.86 -4.13 25.93
CA LYS A 428 -28.24 -3.67 25.75
C LYS A 428 -28.92 -3.33 27.09
N MET A 429 -28.74 -4.18 28.11
CA MET A 429 -29.27 -3.93 29.46
C MET A 429 -28.63 -2.70 30.12
N GLN A 430 -27.36 -2.45 29.84
CA GLN A 430 -26.56 -1.38 30.43
C GLN A 430 -26.28 -0.24 29.43
N SER A 431 -27.21 0.05 28.52
CA SER A 431 -26.99 1.01 27.44
C SER A 431 -26.53 2.38 27.94
N LYS A 432 -27.20 2.91 28.97
CA LYS A 432 -26.86 4.21 29.61
C LYS A 432 -25.43 4.24 30.15
N LEU A 433 -25.00 3.17 30.83
CA LEU A 433 -23.64 3.07 31.36
C LEU A 433 -22.60 3.14 30.24
N TRP A 434 -22.84 2.48 29.11
CA TRP A 434 -21.93 2.49 27.98
C TRP A 434 -21.94 3.82 27.23
N GLU A 435 -23.07 4.52 27.19
CA GLU A 435 -23.17 5.89 26.68
C GLU A 435 -22.40 6.88 27.56
N GLU A 436 -22.52 6.77 28.89
CA GLU A 436 -21.75 7.55 29.86
C GLU A 436 -20.24 7.33 29.70
N LYS A 437 -19.79 6.07 29.66
CA LYS A 437 -18.37 5.74 29.40
C LYS A 437 -17.87 6.28 28.06
N ALA A 438 -18.71 6.23 27.02
CA ALA A 438 -18.37 6.82 25.72
C ALA A 438 -18.24 8.33 25.80
N MET A 439 -19.15 9.01 26.52
CA MET A 439 -19.06 10.44 26.75
C MET A 439 -17.80 10.80 27.53
N GLU A 440 -17.52 10.15 28.66
CA GLU A 440 -16.32 10.38 29.48
C GLU A 440 -15.03 10.28 28.66
N LEU A 441 -14.92 9.28 27.78
CA LEU A 441 -13.77 9.15 26.87
C LEU A 441 -13.65 10.34 25.90
N LEU A 442 -14.77 10.95 25.51
CA LEU A 442 -14.87 12.00 24.50
C LEU A 442 -14.93 13.43 25.06
N VAL A 443 -14.99 13.64 26.39
CA VAL A 443 -15.21 14.96 27.04
C VAL A 443 -14.20 16.06 26.65
N ASP A 444 -13.00 15.73 26.16
CA ASP A 444 -12.03 16.73 25.64
C ASP A 444 -12.08 16.94 24.12
N ARG A 445 -13.16 16.54 23.43
CA ARG A 445 -13.29 16.81 22.00
C ARG A 445 -13.46 18.32 21.82
N PRO A 446 -12.55 19.03 21.12
CA PRO A 446 -12.87 20.37 20.66
C PRO A 446 -14.17 20.25 19.86
N ALA A 447 -15.17 21.06 20.20
CA ALA A 447 -16.40 21.13 19.41
C ALA A 447 -15.99 21.27 17.93
N ALA A 448 -16.55 20.43 17.07
CA ALA A 448 -16.24 20.48 15.65
C ALA A 448 -16.38 21.93 15.18
N SER A 449 -15.27 22.53 14.75
CA SER A 449 -15.27 23.89 14.22
C SER A 449 -16.30 23.94 13.08
N PRO A 450 -17.21 24.92 13.05
CA PRO A 450 -18.06 25.14 11.89
C PRO A 450 -17.17 25.35 10.67
N ASP A 451 -17.52 24.72 9.56
CA ASP A 451 -16.86 24.87 8.27
C ASP A 451 -16.67 26.35 7.93
N VAL A 452 -15.44 26.74 7.60
CA VAL A 452 -15.17 27.98 6.88
C VAL A 452 -15.54 27.75 5.42
N THR A 453 -16.83 27.86 5.12
CA THR A 453 -17.33 28.02 3.75
C THR A 453 -18.47 29.02 3.76
N GLU A 454 -18.16 30.31 3.83
CA GLU A 454 -19.02 31.40 3.33
C GLU A 454 -18.25 32.73 3.39
N GLU A 455 -17.51 33.06 2.33
CA GLU A 455 -17.43 34.42 1.79
C GLU A 455 -16.65 34.42 0.47
N SER A 456 -17.35 34.14 -0.64
CA SER A 456 -16.93 34.55 -1.98
C SER A 456 -18.17 34.80 -2.84
N SER A 457 -18.94 35.81 -2.44
CA SER A 457 -19.93 36.45 -3.30
C SER A 457 -20.12 37.90 -2.88
N ARG A 458 -19.12 38.74 -3.16
CA ARG A 458 -19.32 40.18 -3.30
C ARG A 458 -18.69 40.63 -4.62
N THR A 459 -19.56 40.81 -5.61
CA THR A 459 -19.30 41.63 -6.80
C THR A 459 -18.98 43.07 -6.36
N PRO A 460 -17.96 43.74 -6.94
CA PRO A 460 -17.79 45.16 -6.75
C PRO A 460 -18.78 45.96 -7.62
N PRO A 461 -19.34 47.08 -7.13
CA PRO A 461 -20.19 47.94 -7.93
C PRO A 461 -19.36 48.82 -8.88
N ALA A 462 -19.92 48.98 -10.08
CA ALA A 462 -19.70 49.94 -11.18
C ALA A 462 -18.35 50.68 -11.27
#